data_AF-A0A8J3Q7I7-F1
#
_entry.id   AF-A0A8J3Q7I7-F1
#
_cell.length_a   1.000
_cell.length_b   1.000
_cell.length_c   1.000
_cell.angle_alpha   90.00
_cell.angle_beta   90.00
_cell.angle_gamma   90.00
#
_symmetry.space_group_name_H-M   'P 1'
#
loop_
_entity.id
_entity.type
_entity.pdbx_description
1 polymer ?
#
loop_
_entity_poly.entity_id
_entity_poly.type
_entity_poly.pdbx_seq_one_letter_code
_entity_poly.pdbx_strand_id
1 'polypeptide(L)'
;MPYKRGLFCLTIVAWIVALLALCWQFWGYMWEHWAASYDGGSLKEVERRGAQIWLNMAIALVVGPALIAVAAAFARLKRTAVTFAVVAALLLIPGAALARESYRDLHPAKPSDPPRYTGCVPISGGRQCPGG
;
A
#
# COMPACT_ATOMS: atom_id res chain seq x y z
N MET A 1 -17.85 32.17 -17.04
CA MET A 1 -17.19 30.85 -16.88
C MET A 1 -16.69 30.58 -15.44
N PRO A 2 -17.52 30.71 -14.38
CA PRO A 2 -17.07 30.48 -12.99
C PRO A 2 -16.96 28.98 -12.61
N TYR A 3 -17.79 28.12 -13.21
CA TYR A 3 -17.90 26.70 -12.86
C TYR A 3 -16.59 25.90 -13.01
N LYS A 4 -15.78 26.20 -14.03
CA LYS A 4 -14.53 25.46 -14.31
C LYS A 4 -13.46 25.65 -13.23
N ARG A 5 -13.42 26.82 -12.59
CA ARG A 5 -12.49 27.11 -11.48
C ARG A 5 -12.99 26.50 -10.17
N GLY A 6 -14.31 26.52 -9.95
CA GLY A 6 -14.93 25.88 -8.79
C GLY A 6 -14.67 24.37 -8.74
N LEU A 7 -14.84 23.68 -9.88
CA LEU A 7 -14.56 22.24 -9.98
C LEU A 7 -13.10 21.91 -9.61
N PHE A 8 -12.14 22.69 -10.14
CA PHE A 8 -10.72 22.49 -9.86
C PHE A 8 -10.37 22.68 -8.37
N CYS A 9 -10.88 23.75 -7.73
CA CYS A 9 -10.70 23.97 -6.30
C CYS A 9 -11.31 22.83 -5.47
N LEU A 10 -12.50 22.34 -5.83
CA LEU A 10 -13.14 21.21 -5.17
C LEU A 10 -12.30 19.93 -5.29
N THR A 11 -11.72 19.64 -6.45
CA THR A 11 -10.84 18.47 -6.63
C THR A 11 -9.62 18.54 -5.72
N ILE A 12 -9.00 19.73 -5.60
CA ILE A 12 -7.85 19.94 -4.71
C ILE A 12 -8.27 19.76 -3.25
N VAL A 13 -9.36 20.39 -2.82
CA VAL A 13 -9.83 20.30 -1.43
C VAL A 13 -10.19 18.86 -1.09
N ALA A 14 -10.91 18.17 -1.96
CA ALA A 14 -11.24 16.75 -1.78
C ALA A 14 -9.99 15.89 -1.66
N TRP A 15 -8.95 16.16 -2.46
CA TRP A 15 -7.68 15.44 -2.36
C TRP A 15 -6.94 15.71 -1.05
N ILE A 16 -6.87 16.96 -0.61
CA ILE A 16 -6.27 17.32 0.69
C ILE A 16 -7.02 16.63 1.84
N VAL A 17 -8.35 16.63 1.81
CA VAL A 17 -9.18 15.95 2.82
C VAL A 17 -8.92 14.44 2.81
N ALA A 18 -8.79 13.83 1.63
CA ALA A 18 -8.44 12.41 1.51
C ALA A 18 -7.05 12.11 2.10
N LEU A 19 -6.04 12.95 1.84
CA LEU A 19 -4.71 12.80 2.43
C LEU A 19 -4.74 12.94 3.95
N LEU A 20 -5.45 13.94 4.47
CA LEU A 20 -5.58 14.14 5.92
C LEU A 20 -6.26 12.94 6.59
N ALA A 21 -7.31 12.39 5.97
CA ALA A 21 -7.98 11.19 6.45
C ALA A 21 -7.01 9.98 6.47
N LEU A 22 -6.17 9.82 5.44
CA LEU A 22 -5.18 8.75 5.39
C LEU A 22 -4.06 8.94 6.42
N CYS A 23 -3.55 10.16 6.61
CA CYS A 23 -2.58 10.47 7.67
C CYS A 23 -3.17 10.20 9.05
N TRP A 24 -4.45 10.49 9.27
CA TRP A 24 -5.13 10.17 10.51
C TRP A 24 -5.24 8.67 10.76
N GLN A 25 -5.59 7.88 9.74
CA GLN A 25 -5.61 6.41 9.82
C GLN A 25 -4.21 5.84 10.09
N PHE A 26 -3.19 6.37 9.41
CA PHE A 26 -1.80 5.96 9.60
C PHE A 26 -1.31 6.22 11.02
N TRP A 27 -1.67 7.37 11.58
CA TRP A 27 -1.35 7.72 12.96
C TRP A 27 -1.96 6.71 13.94
N GLY A 28 -3.24 6.35 13.76
CA GLY A 28 -3.90 5.31 14.56
C GLY A 28 -3.19 3.95 14.47
N TYR A 29 -2.86 3.52 13.25
CA TYR A 29 -2.09 2.30 13.02
C TYR A 29 -0.73 2.29 13.73
N MET A 30 -0.01 3.41 13.72
CA MET A 30 1.29 3.52 14.35
C MET A 30 1.21 3.29 15.87
N TRP A 31 0.16 3.80 16.52
CA TRP A 31 -0.09 3.55 17.95
C TRP A 31 -0.49 2.11 18.23
N GLU A 32 -1.35 1.52 17.40
CA GLU A 32 -1.76 0.11 17.54
C GLU A 32 -0.57 -0.84 17.35
N HIS A 33 0.30 -0.58 16.37
CA HIS A 33 1.51 -1.36 16.12
C HIS A 33 2.53 -1.22 17.25
N TRP A 34 2.72 0.01 17.75
CA TRP A 34 3.59 0.26 18.90
C TRP A 34 3.08 -0.48 20.15
N ALA A 35 1.79 -0.39 20.47
CA ALA A 35 1.20 -1.10 21.60
C ALA A 35 1.29 -2.63 21.46
N ALA A 36 0.98 -3.17 20.28
CA ALA A 36 1.06 -4.59 20.00
C ALA A 36 2.49 -5.17 20.11
N SER A 37 3.51 -4.32 19.91
CA SER A 37 4.92 -4.70 20.05
C SER A 37 5.33 -4.97 21.50
N TYR A 38 4.61 -4.41 22.49
CA TYR A 38 4.86 -4.64 23.92
C TYR A 38 4.00 -5.75 24.52
N ASP A 39 2.76 -5.92 24.05
CA ASP A 39 1.81 -6.88 24.65
C ASP A 39 1.92 -8.31 24.10
N GLY A 40 2.74 -8.55 23.07
CA GLY A 40 2.89 -9.87 22.45
C GLY A 40 1.60 -10.44 21.82
N GLY A 41 0.56 -9.62 21.70
CA GLY A 41 -0.72 -9.94 21.08
C GLY A 41 -0.61 -10.17 19.57
N SER A 42 -1.74 -10.47 18.89
CA SER A 42 -1.74 -10.93 17.49
C SER A 42 -1.29 -9.85 16.48
N LEU A 43 0.03 -9.70 16.35
CA LEU A 43 0.71 -8.81 15.39
C LEU A 43 0.22 -9.01 13.96
N LYS A 44 -0.17 -10.23 13.58
CA LYS A 44 -0.68 -10.55 12.24
C LYS A 44 -1.90 -9.75 11.80
N GLU A 45 -2.86 -9.49 12.69
CA GLU A 45 -4.06 -8.73 12.33
C GLU A 45 -3.76 -7.24 12.18
N VAL A 46 -2.87 -6.73 13.05
CA VAL A 46 -2.37 -5.35 12.99
C VAL A 46 -1.58 -5.16 11.69
N GLU A 47 -0.61 -6.02 11.38
CA GLU A 47 0.17 -5.98 10.12
C GLU A 47 -0.73 -5.99 8.88
N ARG A 48 -1.79 -6.80 8.86
CA ARG A 48 -2.72 -6.84 7.73
C ARG A 48 -3.46 -5.53 7.54
N ARG A 49 -3.93 -4.89 8.62
CA ARG A 49 -4.51 -3.53 8.56
C ARG A 49 -3.48 -2.50 8.12
N GLY A 50 -2.26 -2.59 8.61
CA GLY A 50 -1.14 -1.74 8.21
C GLY A 50 -0.87 -1.80 6.70
N ALA A 51 -0.76 -3.00 6.15
CA ALA A 51 -0.57 -3.22 4.72
C ALA A 51 -1.71 -2.61 3.90
N GLN A 52 -2.96 -2.70 4.37
CA GLN A 52 -4.10 -2.10 3.69
C GLN A 52 -4.07 -0.55 3.73
N ILE A 53 -3.66 0.04 4.86
CA ILE A 53 -3.48 1.50 4.98
C ILE A 53 -2.37 1.98 4.06
N TRP A 54 -1.22 1.30 4.04
CA TRP A 54 -0.10 1.60 3.14
C TRP A 54 -0.49 1.49 1.67
N LEU A 55 -1.24 0.46 1.30
CA LEU A 55 -1.76 0.29 -0.06
C LEU A 55 -2.68 1.45 -0.47
N ASN A 56 -3.63 1.82 0.39
CA ASN A 56 -4.54 2.95 0.14
C ASN A 56 -3.78 4.27 0.02
N MET A 57 -2.76 4.47 0.86
CA MET A 57 -1.91 5.65 0.83
C MET A 57 -1.11 5.73 -0.48
N ALA A 58 -0.53 4.63 -0.93
CA ALA A 58 0.17 4.55 -2.22
C ALA A 58 -0.76 4.88 -3.39
N ILE A 59 -1.99 4.35 -3.39
CA ILE A 59 -3.01 4.66 -4.42
C ILE A 59 -3.35 6.16 -4.41
N ALA A 60 -3.64 6.73 -3.25
CA ALA A 60 -4.03 8.14 -3.14
C ALA A 60 -2.90 9.09 -3.56
N LEU A 61 -1.65 8.72 -3.30
CA LEU A 61 -0.47 9.50 -3.68
C LEU A 61 -0.30 9.60 -5.20
N VAL A 62 -0.69 8.57 -5.95
CA VAL A 62 -0.55 8.53 -7.42
C VAL A 62 -1.82 9.01 -8.11
N VAL A 63 -2.99 8.51 -7.70
CA VAL A 63 -4.28 8.82 -8.33
C VAL A 63 -4.68 10.27 -8.10
N GLY A 64 -4.35 10.84 -6.95
CA GLY A 64 -4.68 12.23 -6.63
C GLY A 64 -4.08 13.26 -7.58
N PRO A 65 -2.75 13.32 -7.73
CA PRO A 65 -2.09 14.20 -8.71
C PRO A 65 -2.58 13.97 -10.15
N ALA A 66 -2.86 12.71 -10.54
CA ALA A 66 -3.42 12.40 -11.85
C ALA A 66 -4.81 13.03 -12.06
N LEU A 67 -5.71 12.91 -11.07
CA LEU A 67 -7.04 13.54 -11.13
C LEU A 67 -6.96 15.08 -11.16
N ILE A 68 -6.02 15.68 -10.41
CA ILE A 68 -5.79 17.12 -10.43
C ILE A 68 -5.26 17.56 -11.80
N ALA A 69 -4.37 16.79 -12.43
CA ALA A 69 -3.86 17.07 -13.77
C ALA A 69 -4.98 17.05 -14.82
N VAL A 70 -5.87 16.07 -14.75
CA VAL A 70 -7.06 15.97 -15.62
C VAL A 70 -8.00 17.16 -15.39
N ALA A 71 -8.32 17.49 -14.14
CA ALA A 71 -9.16 18.65 -13.81
C ALA A 71 -8.55 19.98 -14.32
N ALA A 72 -7.23 20.15 -14.17
CA ALA A 72 -6.50 21.30 -14.69
C ALA A 72 -6.54 21.38 -16.23
N ALA A 73 -6.46 20.23 -16.92
CA ALA A 73 -6.58 20.17 -18.38
C ALA A 73 -7.98 20.63 -18.84
N PHE A 74 -9.06 20.16 -18.19
CA PHE A 74 -10.42 20.62 -18.46
C PHE A 74 -10.64 22.11 -18.16
N ALA A 75 -9.94 22.65 -17.16
CA ALA A 75 -9.94 24.07 -16.82
C ALA A 75 -9.05 24.93 -17.75
N ARG A 76 -8.39 24.33 -18.75
CA ARG A 76 -7.40 24.96 -19.66
C ARG A 76 -6.16 25.55 -18.95
N LEU A 77 -5.85 25.06 -17.75
CA LEU A 77 -4.67 25.44 -16.98
C LEU A 77 -3.48 24.54 -17.36
N LYS A 78 -2.92 24.78 -18.55
CA LYS A 78 -1.89 23.89 -19.15
C LYS A 78 -0.66 23.71 -18.26
N ARG A 79 -0.11 24.78 -17.66
CA ARG A 79 1.06 24.68 -16.76
C ARG A 79 0.77 23.84 -15.51
N THR A 80 -0.41 24.00 -14.93
CA THR A 80 -0.84 23.25 -13.74
C THR A 80 -1.10 21.78 -14.08
N ALA A 81 -1.69 21.51 -15.24
CA ALA A 81 -1.88 20.14 -15.72
C ALA A 81 -0.54 19.42 -15.91
N VAL A 82 0.44 20.08 -16.54
CA VAL A 82 1.78 19.50 -16.75
C VAL A 82 2.51 19.27 -15.42
N THR A 83 2.46 20.23 -14.49
CA THR A 83 3.14 20.07 -13.18
C THR A 83 2.55 18.91 -12.38
N PHE A 84 1.23 18.81 -12.27
CA PHE A 84 0.61 17.68 -11.56
C PHE A 84 0.77 16.34 -12.30
N ALA A 85 0.84 16.33 -13.63
CA ALA A 85 1.16 15.13 -14.40
C ALA A 85 2.61 14.66 -14.14
N VAL A 86 3.56 15.59 -14.07
CA VAL A 86 4.96 15.28 -13.71
C VAL A 86 5.04 14.76 -12.27
N VAL A 87 4.34 15.40 -11.33
CA VAL A 87 4.27 14.91 -9.94
C VAL A 87 3.68 13.50 -9.88
N ALA A 88 2.60 13.22 -10.61
CA ALA A 88 2.02 11.88 -10.70
C ALA A 88 3.04 10.86 -11.24
N ALA A 89 3.78 11.22 -12.29
CA ALA A 89 4.80 10.36 -12.89
C ALA A 89 5.96 10.08 -11.93
N LEU A 90 6.44 11.09 -11.20
CA LEU A 90 7.51 10.93 -10.20
C LEU A 90 7.08 10.04 -9.03
N LEU A 91 5.81 10.13 -8.61
CA LEU A 91 5.26 9.34 -7.52
C LEU A 91 4.89 7.90 -7.95
N LEU A 92 4.84 7.64 -9.25
CA LEU A 92 4.41 6.36 -9.80
C LEU A 92 5.37 5.23 -9.45
N ILE A 93 6.68 5.47 -9.50
CA ILE A 93 7.72 4.48 -9.17
C ILE A 93 7.67 4.10 -7.68
N PRO A 94 7.81 5.05 -6.72
CA PRO A 94 7.74 4.70 -5.31
C PRO A 94 6.36 4.17 -4.91
N GLY A 95 5.28 4.73 -5.47
CA GLY A 95 3.91 4.26 -5.22
C GLY A 95 3.69 2.82 -5.69
N ALA A 96 4.20 2.45 -6.88
CA ALA A 96 4.10 1.09 -7.39
C ALA A 96 4.92 0.09 -6.55
N ALA A 97 6.10 0.49 -6.06
CA ALA A 97 6.90 -0.34 -5.16
C ALA A 97 6.16 -0.62 -3.85
N LEU A 98 5.66 0.43 -3.18
CA LEU A 98 4.85 0.34 -1.96
C LEU A 98 3.59 -0.51 -2.16
N ALA A 99 2.88 -0.30 -3.28
CA ALA A 99 1.67 -1.06 -3.58
C ALA A 99 1.97 -2.54 -3.83
N ARG A 100 3.07 -2.86 -4.52
CA ARG A 100 3.49 -4.23 -4.78
C ARG A 100 3.85 -4.97 -3.50
N GLU A 101 4.57 -4.32 -2.60
CA GLU A 101 4.98 -4.87 -1.31
C GLU A 101 3.76 -5.11 -0.42
N SER A 102 2.92 -4.08 -0.25
CA SER A 102 1.67 -4.19 0.51
C SER A 102 0.74 -5.28 -0.06
N TYR A 103 0.65 -5.40 -1.39
CA TYR A 103 -0.17 -6.43 -2.03
C TYR A 103 0.34 -7.85 -1.75
N ARG A 104 1.67 -8.05 -1.71
CA ARG A 104 2.27 -9.33 -1.32
C ARG A 104 1.97 -9.69 0.12
N ASP A 105 2.02 -8.71 1.03
CA ASP A 105 1.72 -8.94 2.44
C ASP A 105 0.24 -9.32 2.65
N LEU A 106 -0.65 -8.72 1.86
CA LEU A 106 -2.07 -9.06 1.84
C LEU A 106 -2.38 -10.42 1.18
N HIS A 107 -1.54 -10.86 0.24
CA HIS A 107 -1.72 -12.09 -0.55
C HIS A 107 -0.42 -12.92 -0.55
N PRO A 108 -0.05 -13.52 0.60
CA PRO A 108 1.13 -14.35 0.66
C PRO A 108 1.01 -15.51 -0.34
N ALA A 109 2.11 -15.81 -1.03
CA ALA A 109 2.16 -16.96 -1.93
C ALA A 109 1.82 -18.23 -1.15
N LYS A 110 1.05 -19.12 -1.78
CA LYS A 110 0.79 -20.45 -1.20
C LYS A 110 2.15 -21.11 -0.91
N PRO A 111 2.36 -21.70 0.28
CA PRO A 111 3.56 -22.47 0.55
C PRO A 111 3.73 -23.47 -0.59
N SER A 112 4.88 -23.46 -1.24
CA SER A 112 5.25 -24.55 -2.15
C SER A 112 5.14 -25.84 -1.37
N ASP A 113 4.51 -26.87 -1.95
CA ASP A 113 4.39 -28.17 -1.31
C ASP A 113 5.76 -28.57 -0.73
N PRO A 114 5.82 -29.05 0.53
CA PRO A 114 7.07 -29.47 1.12
C PRO A 114 7.72 -30.46 0.14
N PRO A 115 9.02 -30.37 -0.11
CA PRO A 115 9.69 -31.29 -1.01
C PRO A 115 9.29 -32.70 -0.57
N ARG A 116 8.69 -33.48 -1.48
CA ARG A 116 8.48 -34.91 -1.26
C ARG A 116 9.88 -35.51 -1.12
N TYR A 117 10.36 -35.60 0.12
CA TYR A 117 11.54 -36.36 0.45
C TYR A 117 11.20 -37.83 0.16
N THR A 118 11.56 -38.30 -1.03
CA THR A 118 11.49 -39.71 -1.41
C THR A 118 12.60 -40.53 -0.75
N GLY A 119 13.44 -39.89 0.07
CA GLY A 119 14.47 -40.53 0.88
C GLY A 119 14.27 -40.16 2.34
N CYS A 120 14.36 -41.17 3.20
CA CYS A 120 14.39 -40.98 4.64
C CYS A 120 15.58 -40.08 5.02
N VAL A 121 15.28 -38.91 5.58
CA VAL A 121 16.29 -38.02 6.14
C VAL A 121 16.41 -38.38 7.63
N PRO A 122 17.52 -38.99 8.06
CA PRO A 122 17.69 -39.35 9.47
C PRO A 122 17.82 -38.08 10.30
N ILE A 123 16.79 -37.79 11.07
CA ILE A 123 16.84 -36.77 12.12
C ILE A 123 17.60 -37.44 13.27
N SER A 124 18.81 -36.96 13.55
CA SER A 124 19.64 -37.38 14.71
C SER A 124 20.56 -38.60 14.53
N GLY A 125 21.36 -38.64 13.45
CA GLY A 125 22.57 -39.49 13.38
C GLY A 125 22.36 -41.01 13.42
N GLY A 126 21.13 -41.48 13.54
CA GLY A 126 20.75 -42.89 13.44
C GLY A 126 20.52 -43.29 11.99
N ARG A 127 20.98 -44.48 11.59
CA ARG A 127 20.76 -45.03 10.23
C ARG A 127 19.42 -45.75 10.05
N GLN A 128 18.47 -45.56 10.97
CA GLN A 128 17.21 -46.31 10.95
C GLN A 128 16.01 -45.40 10.76
N CYS A 129 15.27 -45.69 9.69
CA CYS A 129 14.00 -45.08 9.37
C CYS A 129 12.90 -45.88 10.10
N PRO A 130 12.00 -45.25 10.86
CA PRO A 130 10.91 -45.98 11.49
C PRO A 130 9.89 -46.35 10.41
N GLY A 131 10.04 -47.55 9.87
CA GLY A 131 9.13 -48.13 8.89
C GLY A 131 9.80 -49.26 8.12
N GLY A 132 9.75 -50.47 8.67
CA GLY A 132 9.88 -51.76 7.98
C GLY A 132 11.09 -51.97 7.09
#